data_AF-X0XRW7-F1
#
_entry.id   AF-X0XRW7-F1
#
_cell.length_a   1.000
_cell.length_b   1.000
_cell.length_c   1.000
_cell.angle_alpha   90.00
_cell.angle_beta   90.00
_cell.angle_gamma   90.00
#
_symmetry.space_group_name_H-M   'P 1'
#
loop_
_entity.id
_entity.type
_entity.pdbx_description
1 polymer ?
#
loop_
_entity_poly.entity_id
_entity_poly.type
_entity_poly.pdbx_seq_one_letter_code
_entity_poly.pdbx_strand_id
1 'polypeptide(L)'
;MKNTKVVPVNVSEKVKSSKARKNYYNVRAEAGYIVRQMFEEGQIDIDDEDLGVQLANIYYDLKDGRWILEDKEKFKVRARVRPDELDSLLIAKAIVRGGVPSIY
;
A
#
# COMPACT_ATOMS: atom_id res chain seq x y z
N MET A 1 -13.60 -10.65 28.31
CA MET A 1 -13.47 -10.57 26.83
C MET A 1 -12.66 -9.34 26.49
N LYS A 2 -11.61 -9.45 25.67
CA LYS A 2 -10.93 -8.26 25.12
C LYS A 2 -11.90 -7.58 24.13
N ASN A 3 -12.13 -6.28 24.28
CA ASN A 3 -12.92 -5.51 23.33
C ASN A 3 -12.14 -5.40 22.00
N THR A 4 -12.60 -6.09 20.96
CA THR A 4 -12.04 -5.98 19.62
C THR A 4 -12.59 -4.72 18.93
N LYS A 5 -11.71 -3.77 18.61
CA LYS A 5 -12.05 -2.56 17.83
C LYS A 5 -11.79 -2.85 16.35
N VAL A 6 -12.84 -2.88 15.53
CA VAL A 6 -12.72 -2.98 14.07
C VAL A 6 -12.45 -1.59 13.51
N VAL A 7 -11.46 -1.49 12.62
CA VAL A 7 -11.05 -0.24 12.00
C VAL A 7 -11.15 -0.37 10.48
N PRO A 8 -12.00 0.43 9.81
CA PRO A 8 -12.01 0.47 8.36
C PRO A 8 -10.76 1.19 7.84
N VAL A 9 -10.14 0.62 6.81
CA VAL A 9 -9.01 1.23 6.09
C VAL A 9 -9.47 1.58 4.68
N ASN A 10 -9.42 2.87 4.33
CA ASN A 10 -9.73 3.34 2.99
C ASN A 10 -8.44 3.76 2.26
N VAL A 11 -7.87 2.86 1.47
CA VAL A 11 -6.60 3.09 0.76
C VAL A 11 -6.69 4.13 -0.36
N SER A 12 -7.90 4.45 -0.81
CA SER A 12 -8.16 5.45 -1.85
C SER A 12 -8.23 6.88 -1.30
N GLU A 13 -8.18 7.06 0.01
CA GLU A 13 -8.23 8.38 0.63
C GLU A 13 -6.97 9.21 0.34
N LYS A 14 -7.09 10.53 0.52
CA LYS A 14 -5.95 11.44 0.40
C LYS A 14 -4.94 11.14 1.50
N VAL A 15 -3.66 11.21 1.16
CA VAL A 15 -2.57 11.15 2.13
C VAL A 15 -2.77 12.23 3.22
N LYS A 16 -2.48 11.86 4.47
CA LYS A 16 -2.74 12.72 5.64
C LYS A 16 -1.73 13.86 5.74
N SER A 17 -0.44 13.54 5.61
CA SER A 17 0.65 14.51 5.72
C SER A 17 0.70 15.44 4.51
N SER A 18 0.80 16.75 4.77
CA SER A 18 0.95 17.76 3.71
C SER A 18 2.23 17.57 2.88
N LYS A 19 3.31 17.07 3.49
CA LYS A 19 4.57 16.78 2.80
C LYS A 19 4.39 15.61 1.84
N ALA A 20 3.80 14.51 2.30
CA ALA A 20 3.61 13.30 1.51
C ALA A 20 2.56 13.50 0.40
N ARG A 21 1.54 14.33 0.62
CA ARG A 21 0.56 14.74 -0.41
C ARG A 21 1.18 15.39 -1.66
N LYS A 22 2.38 15.96 -1.56
CA LYS A 22 3.09 16.52 -2.72
C LYS A 22 3.60 15.44 -3.66
N ASN A 23 3.86 14.25 -3.14
CA ASN A 23 4.51 13.16 -3.87
C ASN A 23 3.53 12.02 -4.19
N TYR A 24 2.54 11.77 -3.34
CA TYR A 24 1.64 10.62 -3.44
C TYR A 24 0.19 11.05 -3.63
N TYR A 25 -0.51 10.39 -4.54
CA TYR A 25 -1.88 10.70 -4.88
C TYR A 25 -2.87 10.28 -3.78
N ASN A 26 -2.68 9.07 -3.24
CA ASN A 26 -3.52 8.44 -2.22
C ASN A 26 -2.68 7.62 -1.22
N VAL A 27 -3.34 7.15 -0.15
CA VAL A 27 -2.71 6.34 0.90
C VAL A 27 -2.09 5.05 0.35
N ARG A 28 -2.73 4.41 -0.64
CA ARG A 28 -2.17 3.20 -1.28
C ARG A 28 -0.78 3.44 -1.87
N ALA A 29 -0.60 4.55 -2.58
CA ALA A 29 0.68 4.89 -3.20
C ALA A 29 1.78 5.21 -2.18
N GLU A 30 1.44 5.95 -1.12
CA GLU A 30 2.37 6.21 0.00
C GLU A 30 2.76 4.90 0.70
N ALA A 31 1.79 4.03 0.98
CA ALA A 31 2.02 2.73 1.61
C ALA A 31 2.92 1.82 0.77
N GLY A 32 2.73 1.79 -0.55
CA GLY A 32 3.61 1.05 -1.46
C GLY A 32 5.07 1.49 -1.36
N TYR A 33 5.31 2.81 -1.27
CA TYR A 33 6.66 3.34 -1.14
C TYR A 33 7.27 2.97 0.22
N ILE A 34 6.50 3.08 1.30
CA ILE A 34 6.95 2.68 2.64
C ILE A 34 7.34 1.20 2.66
N VAL A 35 6.49 0.32 2.14
CA VAL A 35 6.78 -1.13 2.09
C VAL A 35 8.03 -1.41 1.26
N ARG A 36 8.20 -0.71 0.13
CA ARG A 36 9.44 -0.79 -0.67
C ARG A 36 10.67 -0.43 0.17
N GLN A 37 10.64 0.70 0.89
CA GLN A 37 11.76 1.10 1.74
C GLN A 37 12.04 0.08 2.84
N MET A 38 11.00 -0.42 3.50
CA MET A 38 11.15 -1.47 4.52
C MET A 38 11.83 -2.72 3.95
N PHE A 39 11.53 -3.10 2.71
CA PHE A 39 12.18 -4.23 2.05
C PHE A 39 13.63 -3.93 1.68
N GLU A 40 13.88 -2.78 1.02
CA GLU A 40 15.24 -2.35 0.63
C GLU A 40 16.18 -2.17 1.83
N GLU A 41 15.64 -1.78 2.99
CA GLU A 41 16.37 -1.63 4.25
C GLU A 41 16.47 -2.93 5.07
N GLY A 42 15.90 -4.04 4.59
CA GLY A 42 15.92 -5.34 5.27
C GLY A 42 15.05 -5.41 6.54
N GLN A 43 14.09 -4.50 6.70
CA GLN A 43 13.13 -4.51 7.82
C GLN A 43 12.01 -5.54 7.64
N ILE A 44 11.74 -5.94 6.39
CA ILE A 44 10.84 -7.04 6.04
C ILE A 44 11.54 -7.93 5.02
N ASP A 45 11.25 -9.23 5.11
CA ASP A 45 11.64 -10.24 4.13
C ASP A 45 10.36 -10.83 3.51
N ILE A 46 10.45 -11.27 2.26
CA ILE A 46 9.31 -11.74 1.48
C ILE A 46 9.73 -13.05 0.81
N ASP A 47 9.28 -14.17 1.38
CA ASP A 47 9.54 -15.54 0.92
C ASP A 47 8.30 -16.21 0.28
N ASP A 48 7.25 -15.42 0.03
CA ASP A 48 6.01 -15.86 -0.59
C ASP A 48 6.04 -15.60 -2.11
N GLU A 49 5.89 -16.66 -2.90
CA GLU A 49 6.01 -16.62 -4.36
C GLU A 49 4.87 -15.83 -5.02
N ASP A 50 3.63 -15.99 -4.55
CA ASP A 50 2.46 -15.33 -5.12
C ASP A 50 2.50 -13.82 -4.86
N LEU A 51 2.86 -13.44 -3.64
CA LEU A 51 3.12 -12.05 -3.27
C LEU A 51 4.32 -11.48 -4.02
N GLY A 52 5.38 -12.26 -4.19
CA GLY A 52 6.56 -11.90 -4.97
C GLY A 52 6.20 -11.56 -6.43
N VAL A 53 5.37 -12.38 -7.08
CA VAL A 53 4.85 -12.12 -8.42
C VAL A 53 4.02 -10.83 -8.43
N GLN A 54 3.15 -10.61 -7.45
CA GLN A 54 2.33 -9.39 -7.39
C GLN A 54 3.18 -8.13 -7.25
N LEU A 55 4.18 -8.16 -6.37
CA LEU A 55 5.12 -7.05 -6.13
C LEU A 55 6.04 -6.79 -7.31
N ALA A 56 6.51 -7.83 -8.00
CA ALA A 56 7.35 -7.69 -9.19
C ALA A 56 6.57 -7.10 -10.37
N ASN A 57 5.25 -7.30 -10.42
CA ASN A 57 4.43 -6.84 -11.52
C ASN A 57 3.79 -5.47 -11.30
N ILE A 58 3.64 -4.97 -10.07
CA ILE A 58 2.88 -3.73 -9.82
C ILE A 58 3.62 -2.51 -10.38
N TYR A 59 2.89 -1.61 -11.06
CA TYR A 59 3.47 -0.37 -11.57
C TYR A 59 3.06 0.86 -10.77
N TYR A 60 4.01 1.80 -10.70
CA TYR A 60 3.71 3.19 -10.34
C TYR A 60 3.41 3.98 -11.61
N ASP A 61 2.41 4.84 -11.52
CA ASP A 61 2.02 5.78 -12.56
C ASP A 61 1.99 7.20 -11.97
N LEU A 62 1.85 8.21 -12.82
CA LEU A 62 1.70 9.60 -12.42
C LEU A 62 0.27 10.09 -12.67
N LYS A 63 -0.34 10.63 -11.62
CA LYS A 63 -1.65 11.28 -11.69
C LYS A 63 -1.57 12.65 -11.02
N ASP A 64 -1.89 13.70 -11.78
CA ASP A 64 -1.76 15.10 -11.34
C ASP A 64 -0.36 15.41 -10.79
N GLY A 65 0.69 14.90 -11.44
CA GLY A 65 2.10 15.07 -11.03
C GLY A 65 2.50 14.30 -9.76
N ARG A 66 1.63 13.42 -9.24
CA ARG A 66 1.86 12.63 -8.02
C ARG A 66 1.86 11.15 -8.33
N TRP A 67 2.65 10.38 -7.61
CA TRP A 67 2.71 8.93 -7.73
C TRP A 67 1.40 8.27 -7.31
N ILE A 68 0.93 7.34 -8.12
CA ILE A 68 -0.19 6.46 -7.85
C ILE A 68 0.24 5.02 -8.16
N LEU A 69 -0.21 4.05 -7.36
CA LEU A 69 -0.10 2.65 -7.75
C LEU A 69 -1.20 2.31 -8.75
N GLU A 70 -0.84 1.52 -9.77
CA GLU A 70 -1.73 0.97 -10.77
C GLU A 70 -3.06 0.47 -10.18
N ASP A 71 -4.15 0.78 -10.87
CA ASP A 71 -5.49 0.33 -10.49
C ASP A 71 -5.61 -1.20 -10.53
N LYS A 72 -6.35 -1.78 -9.58
CA LYS A 72 -6.50 -3.23 -9.46
C LYS A 72 -7.04 -3.90 -10.72
N GLU A 73 -8.00 -3.26 -11.41
CA GLU A 73 -8.59 -3.85 -12.61
C GLU A 73 -7.60 -3.80 -13.78
N LYS A 74 -6.80 -2.72 -13.88
CA LYS A 74 -5.71 -2.66 -14.86
C LYS A 74 -4.65 -3.73 -14.59
N PHE A 75 -4.24 -3.87 -13.32
CA PHE A 75 -3.30 -4.89 -12.89
C PHE A 75 -3.82 -6.29 -13.19
N LYS A 76 -5.08 -6.58 -12.86
CA LYS A 76 -5.71 -7.86 -13.14
C LYS A 76 -5.70 -8.22 -14.62
N VAL A 77 -6.02 -7.27 -15.49
CA VAL A 77 -6.00 -7.48 -16.95
C VAL A 77 -4.58 -7.77 -17.43
N ARG A 78 -3.57 -7.04 -16.93
CA ARG A 78 -2.18 -7.14 -17.39
C ARG A 78 -1.45 -8.35 -16.82
N ALA A 79 -1.46 -8.51 -15.50
CA ALA A 79 -0.74 -9.55 -14.76
C ALA A 79 -1.52 -10.87 -14.66
N ARG A 80 -2.80 -10.91 -15.06
CA ARG A 80 -3.71 -12.06 -14.98
C ARG A 80 -3.95 -12.59 -13.55
N VAL A 81 -3.60 -11.80 -12.53
CA VAL A 81 -3.81 -12.08 -11.10
C VAL A 81 -4.30 -10.81 -10.39
N ARG A 82 -4.97 -10.94 -9.24
CA ARG A 82 -5.38 -9.78 -8.42
C ARG A 82 -4.27 -9.40 -7.43
N PRO A 83 -4.03 -8.10 -7.16
CA PRO A 83 -2.99 -7.66 -6.24
C PRO A 83 -3.46 -7.65 -4.78
N ASP A 84 -4.21 -8.68 -4.37
CA ASP A 84 -4.90 -8.66 -3.07
C ASP A 84 -3.96 -8.94 -1.89
N GLU A 85 -2.90 -9.74 -2.10
CA GLU A 85 -1.87 -9.99 -1.08
C GLU A 85 -0.94 -8.79 -0.94
N LEU A 86 -0.59 -8.16 -2.07
CA LEU A 86 0.12 -6.88 -2.07
C LEU A 86 -0.63 -5.86 -1.22
N ASP A 87 -1.93 -5.67 -1.46
CA ASP A 87 -2.73 -4.72 -0.69
C ASP A 87 -2.84 -5.10 0.79
N SER A 88 -2.92 -6.39 1.09
CA SER A 88 -2.91 -6.90 2.46
C SER A 88 -1.59 -6.54 3.16
N LEU A 89 -0.45 -6.68 2.48
CA LEU A 89 0.87 -6.28 2.98
C LEU A 89 0.93 -4.77 3.24
N LEU A 90 0.45 -3.94 2.30
CA LEU A 90 0.42 -2.48 2.44
C LEU A 90 -0.37 -2.07 3.70
N ILE A 91 -1.54 -2.67 3.89
CA ILE A 91 -2.39 -2.39 5.06
C ILE A 91 -1.67 -2.81 6.34
N ALA A 92 -1.15 -4.04 6.39
CA ALA A 92 -0.55 -4.61 7.59
C ALA A 92 0.74 -3.88 8.02
N LYS A 93 1.60 -3.50 7.07
CA LYS A 93 2.94 -2.98 7.37
C LYS A 93 3.05 -1.47 7.33
N ALA A 94 2.39 -0.79 6.40
CA ALA A 94 2.52 0.66 6.29
C ALA A 94 1.37 1.40 6.98
N ILE A 95 0.13 0.95 6.77
CA ILE A 95 -1.05 1.70 7.22
C ILE A 95 -1.33 1.47 8.71
N VAL A 96 -1.14 0.24 9.21
CA VAL A 96 -1.36 -0.08 10.62
C VAL A 96 -0.16 0.31 11.50
N ARG A 97 1.09 0.19 11.02
CA ARG A 97 2.27 0.57 11.81
C ARG A 97 2.64 2.06 11.76
N GLY A 98 2.21 2.81 10.74
CA GLY A 98 2.47 4.25 10.61
C GLY A 98 1.45 5.18 11.29
N GLY A 99 0.47 4.63 12.01
CA GLY A 99 -0.75 5.33 12.41
C GLY A 99 -1.73 5.40 11.23
N VAL A 100 -2.98 4.98 11.33
CA VAL A 100 -3.94 5.38 12.38
C VAL A 100 -5.21 4.53 12.24
N PRO A 101 -5.81 4.14 13.38
CA PRO A 101 -7.24 4.30 13.59
C PRO A 101 -7.49 5.33 14.68
N SER A 102 -8.13 6.47 14.36
CA SER A 102 -8.73 7.44 15.27
C SER A 102 -8.47 7.21 16.78
N ILE A 103 -7.26 7.50 17.23
CA ILE A 103 -6.84 7.75 18.61
C ILE A 103 -5.42 8.33 18.53
N TYR A 104 -5.34 9.66 18.61
CA TYR A 104 -4.17 10.52 18.84
C TYR A 104 -2.86 10.14 18.14
#